data_AF-A0A0M0JV78-F1
#
_entry.id   AF-A0A0M0JV78-F1
#
_cell.length_a   1.000
_cell.length_b   1.000
_cell.length_c   1.000
_cell.angle_alpha   90.00
_cell.angle_beta   90.00
_cell.angle_gamma   90.00
#
_symmetry.space_group_name_H-M   'P 1'
#
loop_
_entity.id
_entity.type
_entity.pdbx_description
1 polymer ?
#
loop_
_entity_poly.entity_id
_entity_poly.type
_entity_poly.pdbx_seq_one_letter_code
_entity_poly.pdbx_strand_id
1 'polypeptide(L)' 'MSGATDDRPTLVEVLPKAGLVYLEKGNLSELLCKPKIMPIKSVSLERLEAMEQQAENFRKSNPTTAMPK' A
#
# COMPACT_ATOMS: atom_id res chain seq x y z
N MET A 1 -50.12 -2.79 -18.30
CA MET A 1 -48.87 -2.65 -17.51
C MET A 1 -48.57 -3.99 -16.88
N SER A 2 -47.82 -4.84 -17.58
CA SER A 2 -47.42 -6.18 -17.12
C SER A 2 -46.01 -6.10 -16.50
N GLY A 3 -45.93 -6.05 -15.17
CA GLY A 3 -44.67 -6.20 -14.45
C GLY A 3 -44.43 -7.70 -14.19
N ALA A 4 -43.40 -8.24 -14.82
CA ALA A 4 -42.99 -9.63 -14.64
C ALA A 4 -42.44 -9.84 -13.21
N THR A 5 -43.02 -10.79 -12.48
CA THR A 5 -42.52 -11.28 -11.19
C THR A 5 -41.37 -12.24 -11.45
N ASP A 6 -40.16 -11.82 -11.08
CA ASP A 6 -38.93 -12.61 -11.21
C ASP A 6 -38.89 -13.71 -10.15
N ASP A 7 -39.43 -14.88 -10.49
CA ASP A 7 -39.56 -16.06 -9.61
C ASP A 7 -38.26 -16.91 -9.61
N ARG A 8 -37.13 -16.28 -9.27
CA ARG A 8 -35.85 -16.97 -9.09
C ARG A 8 -35.67 -17.30 -7.60
N PRO A 9 -35.40 -18.57 -7.22
CA PRO A 9 -35.25 -18.94 -5.82
C PRO A 9 -34.10 -18.15 -5.22
N THR A 10 -34.43 -17.31 -4.24
CA THR A 10 -33.46 -16.47 -3.52
C THR A 10 -32.69 -17.37 -2.57
N LEU A 11 -31.46 -17.74 -2.94
CA LEU A 11 -30.61 -18.58 -2.12
C LEU A 11 -30.13 -17.77 -0.91
N VAL A 12 -30.47 -18.24 0.29
CA VAL A 12 -30.03 -17.63 1.54
C VAL A 12 -28.69 -18.24 1.93
N GLU A 13 -27.63 -17.44 1.88
CA GLU A 13 -26.32 -17.85 2.37
C GLU A 13 -26.37 -18.00 3.90
N VAL A 14 -26.19 -19.23 4.39
CA VAL A 14 -26.13 -19.52 5.82
C VAL A 14 -24.69 -19.72 6.22
N LEU A 15 -24.20 -18.83 7.08
CA LEU A 15 -22.87 -18.90 7.65
C LEU A 15 -22.87 -19.69 8.98
N PRO A 16 -21.74 -20.34 9.34
CA PRO A 16 -21.60 -20.98 10.64
C PRO A 16 -21.74 -19.94 11.75
N LYS A 17 -22.57 -20.25 12.75
CA LYS A 17 -22.84 -19.36 13.90
C LYS A 17 -21.68 -19.32 14.90
N ALA A 18 -20.78 -20.29 14.85
CA ALA A 18 -19.62 -20.43 15.74
C ALA A 18 -18.32 -20.34 14.93
N GLY A 19 -17.33 -19.64 15.49
CA GLY A 19 -16.00 -19.45 14.89
C GLY A 19 -14.98 -20.50 15.33
N LEU A 20 -13.76 -20.42 14.78
CA LEU A 20 -12.63 -21.28 15.16
C LEU A 20 -12.14 -20.93 16.58
N VAL A 21 -12.08 -21.94 17.45
CA VAL A 21 -11.59 -21.79 18.84
C VAL A 21 -10.22 -22.44 18.95
N TYR A 22 -9.21 -21.64 19.31
CA TYR A 22 -7.88 -22.15 19.66
C TYR A 22 -7.84 -22.51 21.15
N LEU A 23 -7.59 -23.78 21.46
CA LEU A 23 -7.56 -24.30 22.84
C LEU A 23 -6.18 -24.13 23.51
N GLU A 24 -5.11 -24.12 22.72
CA GLU A 24 -3.74 -24.00 23.21
C GLU A 24 -3.13 -22.64 22.81
N LYS A 25 -2.33 -22.06 23.70
CA LYS A 25 -1.56 -20.84 23.39
C LYS A 25 -0.34 -21.22 22.55
N GLY A 26 -0.52 -21.17 21.24
CA GLY A 26 0.56 -20.88 20.29
C GLY A 26 1.42 -22.07 19.91
N ASN A 27 1.06 -22.69 18.79
CA ASN A 27 2.01 -23.31 17.88
C ASN A 27 3.12 -22.28 17.60
N LEU A 28 4.39 -22.72 17.58
CA LEU A 28 5.59 -21.91 17.36
C LEU A 28 5.58 -21.31 15.93
N SER A 29 4.69 -20.35 15.68
CA SER A 29 4.53 -19.69 14.40
C SER A 29 5.58 -18.59 14.28
N GLU A 30 6.32 -18.61 13.18
CA GLU A 30 7.31 -17.57 12.87
C GLU A 30 6.63 -16.20 12.86
N LEU A 31 7.20 -15.26 13.62
CA LEU A 31 6.66 -13.91 13.72
C LEU A 31 7.06 -13.10 12.48
N LEU A 32 6.06 -12.74 11.68
CA LEU A 32 6.23 -11.73 10.64
C LEU A 32 6.26 -10.34 11.28
N CYS A 33 7.11 -9.47 10.72
CA CYS A 33 7.12 -8.05 11.08
C CYS A 33 5.73 -7.43 10.84
N LYS A 34 5.30 -6.56 11.76
CA LYS A 34 4.09 -5.77 11.55
C LYS A 34 4.27 -4.83 10.34
N PRO A 35 3.21 -4.55 9.59
CA PRO A 35 3.30 -3.64 8.45
C PRO A 35 3.78 -2.24 8.91
N LYS A 36 4.70 -1.65 8.14
CA LYS A 36 5.27 -0.34 8.44
C LYS A 36 4.51 0.77 7.72
N ILE A 37 4.02 1.75 8.47
CA ILE A 37 3.48 2.99 7.91
C ILE A 37 4.65 3.89 7.52
N MET A 38 4.71 4.27 6.25
CA MET A 38 5.74 5.18 5.76
C MET A 38 5.42 6.62 6.22
N PRO A 39 6.39 7.36 6.78
CA PRO A 39 6.17 8.73 7.21
C PRO A 39 5.94 9.66 6.02
N ILE A 40 5.12 10.69 6.23
CA ILE A 40 4.85 11.73 5.24
C ILE A 40 6.05 12.69 5.19
N LYS A 41 6.47 13.09 4.00
CA LYS A 41 7.54 14.07 3.81
C LYS A 41 7.09 15.47 4.24
N SER A 42 8.00 16.24 4.82
CA SER A 42 7.75 17.66 5.11
C SER A 42 7.93 18.50 3.84
N VAL A 43 7.29 19.67 3.78
CA VAL A 43 7.38 20.60 2.64
C VAL A 43 8.83 20.99 2.34
N SER A 44 9.65 21.17 3.37
CA SER A 44 11.07 21.48 3.21
C SER A 44 11.86 20.32 2.61
N LEU A 45 11.56 19.09 3.04
CA LEU A 45 12.25 17.88 2.59
C LEU A 45 11.93 17.61 1.12
N GLU A 46 10.67 17.76 0.71
CA GLU A 46 10.25 17.63 -0.68
C GLU A 46 10.96 18.63 -1.61
N ARG A 47 11.11 19.89 -1.18
CA ARG A 47 11.82 20.91 -1.96
C ARG A 47 13.31 20.62 -2.11
N LEU A 48 13.95 20.12 -1.05
CA LEU A 48 15.37 19.75 -1.09
C LEU A 48 15.62 18.58 -2.02
N GLU A 49 14.80 17.52 -1.95
CA GLU A 49 14.86 16.38 -2.87
C GLU A 49 14.65 16.82 -4.33
N ALA A 50 13.68 17.69 -4.60
CA ALA A 50 13.41 18.20 -5.94
C ALA A 50 14.60 19.01 -6.50
N MET A 51 15.24 19.84 -5.67
CA MET A 51 16.42 20.61 -6.05
C MET A 51 17.63 19.71 -6.34
N GLU A 52 17.87 18.71 -5.50
CA GLU A 52 18.93 17.73 -5.70
C GLU A 52 18.72 16.96 -7.01
N GLN A 53 17.49 16.52 -7.26
CA GLN A 53 17.15 15.78 -8.47
C GLN A 53 17.30 16.64 -9.73
N GLN A 54 16.97 17.93 -9.68
CA GLN A 54 17.26 18.87 -10.77
C GLN A 54 18.77 19.02 -11.01
N ALA A 55 19.55 19.24 -9.96
CA ALA A 55 21.00 19.38 -10.06
C ALA A 55 21.65 18.13 -10.66
N GLU A 56 21.20 16.93 -10.28
CA GLU A 56 21.64 15.68 -10.91
C GLU A 56 21.28 15.59 -12.38
N ASN A 57 20.06 15.99 -12.75
CA ASN A 57 19.62 15.95 -14.14
C ASN A 57 20.43 16.92 -15.01
N PHE A 58 20.72 18.12 -14.51
CA PHE A 58 21.63 19.07 -15.17
C PHE A 58 23.04 18.50 -15.33
N ARG A 59 23.56 17.80 -14.31
CA ARG A 59 24.87 17.11 -14.40
C ARG A 59 24.87 15.98 -15.44
N LYS A 60 23.77 15.23 -15.54
CA LYS A 60 23.61 14.12 -16.50
C LYS A 60 23.44 14.63 -17.93
N SER A 61 22.75 15.76 -18.14
CA SER A 61 22.52 16.33 -19.48
C SER A 61 23.72 17.08 -20.03
N ASN A 62 24.55 17.68 -19.16
CA ASN A 62 25.71 18.48 -19.56
C ASN A 62 27.01 17.87 -18.99
N PRO A 63 27.63 16.88 -19.65
CA PRO A 63 28.87 16.25 -19.16
C PRO A 63 30.11 17.17 -19.21
N THR A 64 30.02 18.39 -19.76
CA THR A 64 31.19 19.23 -20.07
C THR A 64 31.50 20.33 -19.04
N THR A 65 30.64 20.60 -18.04
CA THR A 65 31.00 21.53 -16.95
C THR A 65 31.46 20.75 -15.72
N ALA A 66 32.58 20.04 -15.88
CA ALA A 66 33.42 19.74 -14.72
C ALA A 66 34.01 21.07 -14.22
N MET A 67 33.82 21.31 -12.93
CA MET A 67 34.22 22.48 -12.13
C MET A 67 35.56 23.12 -12.59
N PRO A 68 35.69 24.47 -12.65
CA PRO A 68 37.00 25.10 -12.61
C PRO A 68 37.66 24.80 -11.25
N LYS A 69 38.96 24.46 -11.30
CA LYS A 69 39.83 24.22 -10.13
C LYS A 69 39.92 25.44 -9.22
#